data_AF-A0A9P7GX23-F1
#
_entry.id   AF-A0A9P7GX23-F1
#
_cell.length_a   1.000
_cell.length_b   1.000
_cell.length_c   1.000
_cell.angle_alpha   90.00
_cell.angle_beta   90.00
_cell.angle_gamma   90.00
#
_symmetry.space_group_name_H-M   'P 1'
#
loop_
_entity.id
_entity.type
_entity.pdbx_description
1 polymer ?
#
loop_
_entity_poly.entity_id
_entity_poly.type
_entity_poly.pdbx_seq_one_letter_code
_entity_poly.pdbx_strand_id
1 'polypeptide(L)'
;MLGPSTFRAKAIKRSVAAEKLFIADVDARVQKILELLKHAGPGITAAAKDIGAEVAYTIGAVSHWYLPLLDPYVKQHTEEPGVFIEFWNDPPAMDYVRTSPDFSVSLKQPVWSTRTLSTNSFMMDGIDETKVNKICWMRVTAKFTPDEDGDWELGLTIAGRGNLFLDQKLVIDLTTAPVQGESFFGLGTTDVRTVVKDLKAGKKYDLELRLSNAEFAARGSPFDCWGGVRIGAMRQIKGDEAIAEAINIARNVDVAVVVIGLNHDWESEGFDRSDMELPGLTNQLVPEILLANPNTIIVNQSGTPVSMPWIEDADTAFYGGDELGNGLADVLLGKVNPAGKLPLTFPKRLHDSPSYPSFGDKGQEHGKFLYNEGIFVGYRGFEIKDVEPLFPFGHGISYTQFEYSNLNSSSISSDGKFTISFEIKNTGDVQGREIAQIYVVDKVSSLPRPTKELKGFIKVDLQPGEIKNVEHVFDREALGFYDDRAAHWVAEAGKFTILVAASSIDVRLKKDVELVESFTWTGL
;
A
#
# COMPACT_ATOMS: atom_id res chain seq x y z
N MET A 1 -2.33 -12.48 3.99
CA MET A 1 -1.66 -11.71 2.92
C MET A 1 -2.52 -11.81 1.67
N LEU A 2 -3.28 -10.75 1.38
CA LEU A 2 -4.01 -10.59 0.13
C LEU A 2 -3.65 -9.19 -0.39
N GLY A 3 -2.84 -9.19 -1.45
CA GLY A 3 -2.61 -8.08 -2.37
C GLY A 3 -2.71 -8.64 -3.80
N PRO A 4 -2.55 -7.78 -4.81
CA PRO A 4 -3.62 -7.31 -5.68
C PRO A 4 -4.29 -8.43 -6.50
N SER A 5 -5.61 -8.34 -6.60
CA SER A 5 -6.48 -9.19 -7.41
C SER A 5 -6.22 -8.99 -8.91
N THR A 6 -5.23 -9.71 -9.46
CA THR A 6 -5.34 -10.21 -10.83
C THR A 6 -5.76 -11.66 -10.77
N PHE A 7 -7.04 -11.94 -11.05
CA PHE A 7 -7.45 -13.29 -11.38
C PHE A 7 -6.76 -13.69 -12.69
N ARG A 8 -5.54 -14.24 -12.58
CA ARG A 8 -4.79 -14.77 -13.72
C ARG A 8 -5.71 -15.73 -14.47
N ALA A 9 -5.91 -15.54 -15.77
CA ALA A 9 -6.79 -16.36 -16.61
C ALA A 9 -6.54 -17.89 -16.48
N LYS A 10 -5.33 -18.29 -16.09
CA LYS A 10 -4.96 -19.68 -15.80
C LYS A 10 -5.59 -20.26 -14.51
N ALA A 11 -5.85 -19.45 -13.48
CA ALA A 11 -6.49 -19.91 -12.23
C ALA A 11 -7.99 -20.17 -12.43
N ILE A 12 -8.67 -19.29 -13.17
CA ILE A 12 -10.08 -19.48 -13.57
C ILE A 12 -10.21 -20.74 -14.43
N LYS A 13 -9.33 -20.92 -15.43
CA LYS A 13 -9.33 -22.14 -16.27
C LYS A 13 -9.16 -23.43 -15.45
N ARG A 14 -8.32 -23.45 -14.41
CA ARG A 14 -8.15 -24.62 -13.54
C ARG A 14 -9.39 -24.93 -12.71
N SER A 15 -10.07 -23.90 -12.18
CA SER A 15 -11.27 -24.09 -11.36
C SER A 15 -12.51 -24.45 -12.19
N VAL A 16 -12.63 -23.93 -13.43
CA VAL A 16 -13.67 -24.32 -14.38
C VAL A 16 -13.44 -25.75 -14.89
N ALA A 17 -12.20 -26.11 -15.21
CA ALA A 17 -11.85 -27.48 -15.61
C ALA A 17 -12.01 -28.51 -14.48
N ALA A 18 -11.98 -28.07 -13.22
CA ALA A 18 -12.24 -28.92 -12.05
C ALA A 18 -13.73 -28.96 -11.64
N GLU A 19 -14.64 -28.37 -12.43
CA GLU A 19 -16.09 -28.25 -12.16
C GLU A 19 -16.43 -27.60 -10.80
N LYS A 20 -15.50 -26.83 -10.22
CA LYS A 20 -15.69 -26.11 -8.95
C LYS A 20 -16.25 -24.69 -9.15
N LEU A 21 -16.48 -24.27 -10.39
CA LEU A 21 -16.93 -22.94 -10.78
C LEU A 21 -17.69 -23.04 -12.12
N PHE A 22 -18.96 -22.66 -12.16
CA PHE A 22 -19.71 -22.55 -13.41
C PHE A 22 -19.56 -21.14 -14.00
N ILE A 23 -19.54 -21.01 -15.34
CA ILE A 23 -19.48 -19.73 -16.05
C ILE A 23 -20.64 -18.80 -15.63
N ALA A 24 -21.83 -19.38 -15.38
CA ALA A 24 -22.99 -18.65 -14.87
C ALA A 24 -22.76 -18.05 -13.46
N ASP A 25 -21.93 -18.68 -12.63
CA ASP A 25 -21.60 -18.17 -11.29
C ASP A 25 -20.51 -17.09 -11.34
N VAL A 26 -19.74 -17.00 -12.43
CA VAL A 26 -18.76 -15.93 -12.63
C VAL A 26 -19.50 -14.63 -12.90
N ASP A 27 -20.51 -14.67 -13.79
CA ASP A 27 -21.31 -13.48 -14.11
C ASP A 27 -22.15 -13.05 -12.89
N ALA A 28 -22.78 -13.99 -12.17
CA ALA A 28 -23.55 -13.66 -10.97
C ALA A 28 -22.67 -13.16 -9.80
N ARG A 29 -21.46 -13.71 -9.59
CA ARG A 29 -20.52 -13.18 -8.59
C ARG A 29 -19.93 -11.86 -8.99
N VAL A 30 -19.59 -11.66 -10.26
CA VAL A 30 -19.10 -10.38 -10.77
C VAL A 30 -20.20 -9.34 -10.69
N GLN A 31 -21.44 -9.65 -11.06
CA GLN A 31 -22.60 -8.76 -10.85
C GLN A 31 -22.83 -8.46 -9.37
N LYS A 32 -22.72 -9.45 -8.47
CA LYS A 32 -22.86 -9.27 -7.03
C LYS A 32 -21.70 -8.49 -6.41
N ILE A 33 -20.47 -8.68 -6.89
CA ILE A 33 -19.27 -7.91 -6.53
C ILE A 33 -19.41 -6.48 -7.08
N LEU A 34 -19.91 -6.30 -8.30
CA LEU A 34 -20.17 -4.98 -8.90
C LEU A 34 -21.35 -4.26 -8.22
N GLU A 35 -22.36 -4.98 -7.74
CA GLU A 35 -23.42 -4.44 -6.86
C GLU A 35 -22.87 -4.07 -5.49
N LEU A 36 -22.04 -4.92 -4.88
CA LEU A 36 -21.35 -4.60 -3.61
C LEU A 36 -20.43 -3.38 -3.76
N LEU A 37 -19.70 -3.28 -4.88
CA LEU A 37 -18.84 -2.13 -5.22
C LEU A 37 -19.65 -0.87 -5.52
N LYS A 38 -20.83 -0.99 -6.14
CA LYS A 38 -21.78 0.14 -6.32
C LYS A 38 -22.37 0.66 -5.00
N HIS A 39 -22.28 -0.13 -3.93
CA HIS A 39 -22.72 0.24 -2.58
C HIS A 39 -21.56 0.47 -1.59
N ALA A 40 -20.30 0.32 -2.01
CA ALA A 40 -19.11 0.41 -1.15
C ALA A 40 -18.53 1.83 -0.99
N GLY A 41 -19.14 2.83 -1.60
CA GLY A 41 -18.94 4.21 -1.16
C GLY A 41 -20.07 4.52 -0.20
N PRO A 42 -19.87 4.77 1.12
CA PRO A 42 -18.63 4.82 1.93
C PRO A 42 -18.81 4.09 3.28
N GLY A 43 -17.93 3.18 3.70
CA GLY A 43 -18.12 2.42 4.94
C GLY A 43 -18.49 3.27 6.17
N ILE A 44 -17.88 4.45 6.32
CA ILE A 44 -18.21 5.43 7.37
C ILE A 44 -19.60 6.04 7.18
N THR A 45 -19.98 6.52 6.00
CA THR A 45 -21.32 7.12 5.80
C THR A 45 -22.43 6.09 5.89
N ALA A 46 -22.21 4.86 5.41
CA ALA A 46 -23.15 3.76 5.62
C ALA A 46 -23.35 3.49 7.12
N ALA A 47 -22.25 3.42 7.88
CA ALA A 47 -22.33 3.14 9.30
C ALA A 47 -22.80 4.34 10.15
N ALA A 48 -22.54 5.58 9.71
CA ALA A 48 -23.09 6.79 10.30
C ALA A 48 -24.61 6.83 10.20
N LYS A 49 -25.17 6.41 9.05
CA LYS A 49 -26.62 6.28 8.87
C LYS A 49 -27.24 5.29 9.85
N ASP A 50 -26.56 4.19 10.17
CA ASP A 50 -27.06 3.19 11.14
C ASP A 50 -27.25 3.77 12.54
N ILE A 51 -26.44 4.78 12.91
CA ILE A 51 -26.50 5.45 14.22
C ILE A 51 -27.24 6.80 14.18
N GLY A 52 -27.81 7.18 13.02
CA GLY A 52 -28.50 8.45 12.84
C GLY A 52 -27.58 9.68 12.78
N ALA A 53 -26.30 9.51 12.48
CA ALA A 53 -25.34 10.58 12.30
C ALA A 53 -25.34 11.11 10.85
N GLU A 54 -25.11 12.42 10.71
CA GLU A 54 -24.92 13.07 9.41
C GLU A 54 -23.43 13.12 9.07
N VAL A 55 -23.10 12.93 7.79
CA VAL A 55 -21.71 13.00 7.31
C VAL A 55 -21.57 14.17 6.35
N ALA A 56 -20.74 15.14 6.75
CA ALA A 56 -20.19 16.14 5.85
C ALA A 56 -18.85 15.62 5.30
N TYR A 57 -18.60 15.85 4.01
CA TYR A 57 -17.35 15.48 3.35
C TYR A 57 -16.76 16.67 2.62
N THR A 58 -15.44 16.79 2.70
CA THR A 58 -14.63 17.65 1.84
C THR A 58 -13.25 17.03 1.67
N ILE A 59 -12.56 17.36 0.59
CA ILE A 59 -11.27 16.75 0.27
C ILE A 59 -10.15 17.23 1.20
N GLY A 60 -10.22 18.49 1.66
CA GLY A 60 -9.13 19.16 2.38
C GLY A 60 -7.91 19.41 1.51
N ALA A 61 -7.13 18.37 1.21
CA ALA A 61 -5.91 18.46 0.42
C ALA A 61 -5.76 17.27 -0.55
N VAL A 62 -5.20 17.54 -1.72
CA VAL A 62 -4.83 16.48 -2.68
C VAL A 62 -3.46 15.89 -2.33
N SER A 63 -3.33 14.57 -2.47
CA SER A 63 -2.10 13.82 -2.14
C SER A 63 -1.66 12.84 -3.23
N HIS A 64 -2.29 12.86 -4.40
CA HIS A 64 -1.96 11.97 -5.51
C HIS A 64 -0.62 12.36 -6.17
N TRP A 65 0.21 11.40 -6.56
CA TRP A 65 1.36 11.68 -7.42
C TRP A 65 0.90 11.77 -8.88
N TYR A 66 0.08 10.80 -9.32
CA TYR A 66 -0.55 10.85 -10.64
C TYR A 66 -2.00 11.30 -10.50
N LEU A 67 -2.51 12.10 -11.44
CA LEU A 67 -3.93 12.48 -11.41
C LEU A 67 -4.84 11.24 -11.33
N PRO A 68 -5.98 11.29 -10.61
CA PRO A 68 -6.95 10.20 -10.59
C PRO A 68 -7.29 9.71 -12.00
N LEU A 69 -7.52 8.40 -12.13
CA LEU A 69 -7.82 7.80 -13.43
C LEU A 69 -9.10 8.38 -14.01
N LEU A 70 -9.11 8.54 -15.34
CA LEU A 70 -10.25 9.10 -16.06
C LEU A 70 -11.44 8.12 -16.13
N ASP A 71 -11.28 6.90 -15.62
CA ASP A 71 -12.21 5.76 -15.69
C ASP A 71 -13.67 6.12 -15.39
N PRO A 72 -14.00 6.90 -14.34
CA PRO A 72 -15.38 7.25 -14.04
C PRO A 72 -16.04 8.15 -15.10
N TYR A 73 -15.23 8.85 -15.89
CA TYR A 73 -15.67 9.89 -16.81
C TYR A 73 -15.61 9.48 -18.28
N VAL A 74 -15.16 8.26 -18.58
CA VAL A 74 -15.02 7.78 -19.97
C VAL A 74 -15.98 6.67 -20.33
N LYS A 75 -16.53 6.78 -21.53
CA LYS A 75 -17.26 5.73 -22.20
C LYS A 75 -16.72 5.53 -23.61
N GLN A 76 -16.81 4.31 -24.10
CA GLN A 76 -16.56 3.99 -25.49
C GLN A 76 -17.64 4.64 -26.39
N HIS A 77 -17.41 4.69 -27.69
CA HIS A 77 -18.41 5.17 -28.65
C HIS A 77 -19.72 4.36 -28.63
N THR A 78 -19.67 3.13 -28.13
CA THR A 78 -20.82 2.23 -27.91
C THR A 78 -21.59 2.52 -26.62
N GLU A 79 -21.21 3.57 -25.87
CA GLU A 79 -21.74 3.96 -24.54
C GLU A 79 -21.41 2.97 -23.40
N GLU A 80 -20.63 1.93 -23.66
CA GLU A 80 -20.07 1.07 -22.62
C GLU A 80 -18.95 1.80 -21.85
N PRO A 81 -18.79 1.58 -20.53
CA PRO A 81 -17.67 2.14 -19.77
C PRO A 81 -16.29 1.78 -20.34
N GLY A 82 -15.33 2.67 -20.15
CA GLY A 82 -13.92 2.43 -20.49
C GLY A 82 -13.47 3.02 -21.82
N VAL A 83 -12.35 2.49 -22.34
CA VAL A 83 -11.66 2.97 -23.54
C VAL A 83 -11.47 1.86 -24.56
N PHE A 84 -11.36 2.26 -25.83
CA PHE A 84 -11.05 1.37 -26.95
C PHE A 84 -9.61 1.59 -27.41
N ILE A 85 -8.86 0.51 -27.62
CA ILE A 85 -7.44 0.54 -28.01
C ILE A 85 -7.24 -0.23 -29.31
N GLU A 86 -6.64 0.42 -30.29
CA GLU A 86 -6.31 -0.16 -31.60
C GLU A 86 -4.81 -0.20 -31.83
N PHE A 87 -4.34 -1.22 -32.55
CA PHE A 87 -2.93 -1.50 -32.79
C PHE A 87 -2.62 -1.65 -34.27
N TRP A 88 -1.45 -1.16 -34.69
CA TRP A 88 -0.89 -1.32 -36.03
C TRP A 88 0.59 -1.70 -35.98
N ASN A 89 1.02 -2.52 -36.93
CA ASN A 89 2.43 -2.91 -37.10
C ASN A 89 3.25 -1.93 -37.93
N ASP A 90 2.58 -0.97 -38.57
CA ASP A 90 3.16 0.11 -39.39
C ASP A 90 2.44 1.43 -39.06
N PRO A 91 3.02 2.60 -39.36
CA PRO A 91 2.35 3.88 -39.20
C PRO A 91 0.95 3.89 -39.86
N PRO A 92 -0.12 4.20 -39.10
CA PRO A 92 -1.49 4.24 -39.62
C PRO A 92 -1.71 5.36 -40.64
N ALA A 93 -0.94 6.44 -40.51
CA ALA A 93 -0.87 7.61 -41.39
C ALA A 93 0.53 8.23 -41.33
N MET A 94 0.87 9.11 -42.29
CA MET A 94 2.22 9.70 -42.43
C MET A 94 2.60 10.62 -41.25
N ASP A 95 1.61 11.29 -40.66
CA ASP A 95 1.74 12.30 -39.61
C ASP A 95 1.16 11.82 -38.26
N TYR A 96 0.99 10.51 -38.10
CA TYR A 96 0.15 9.93 -37.04
C TYR A 96 0.49 10.39 -35.61
N VAL A 97 1.77 10.45 -35.24
CA VAL A 97 2.22 10.92 -33.91
C VAL A 97 2.66 12.40 -33.91
N ARG A 98 2.23 13.21 -34.87
CA ARG A 98 2.54 14.66 -34.86
C ARG A 98 1.56 15.43 -33.97
N THR A 99 1.97 16.64 -33.58
CA THR A 99 1.17 17.58 -32.76
C THR A 99 -0.03 18.17 -33.49
N SER A 100 -0.02 18.16 -34.82
CA SER A 100 -1.10 18.63 -35.69
C SER A 100 -1.39 17.62 -36.81
N PRO A 101 -1.90 16.43 -36.48
CA PRO A 101 -2.18 15.42 -37.49
C PRO A 101 -3.45 15.77 -38.27
N ASP A 102 -3.54 15.35 -39.53
CA ASP A 102 -4.74 15.51 -40.35
C ASP A 102 -5.81 14.49 -39.95
N PHE A 103 -6.79 14.93 -39.16
CA PHE A 103 -7.93 14.10 -38.73
C PHE A 103 -8.91 13.75 -39.87
N SER A 104 -8.79 14.37 -41.05
CA SER A 104 -9.61 14.01 -42.21
C SER A 104 -9.10 12.76 -42.94
N VAL A 105 -7.85 12.35 -42.70
CA VAL A 105 -7.26 11.17 -43.30
C VAL A 105 -7.78 9.91 -42.61
N SER A 106 -8.36 9.00 -43.39
CA SER A 106 -8.73 7.67 -42.89
C SER A 106 -7.47 6.90 -42.48
N LEU A 107 -7.45 6.41 -41.24
CA LEU A 107 -6.42 5.49 -40.79
C LEU A 107 -6.57 4.13 -41.51
N LYS A 108 -5.44 3.43 -41.67
CA LYS A 108 -5.43 2.02 -42.09
C LYS A 108 -6.24 1.17 -41.11
N GLN A 109 -6.71 0.01 -41.55
CA GLN A 109 -7.34 -0.97 -40.64
C GLN A 109 -6.34 -1.45 -39.58
N PRO A 110 -6.72 -1.50 -38.29
CA PRO A 110 -5.85 -2.04 -37.25
C PRO A 110 -5.63 -3.53 -37.43
N VAL A 111 -4.45 -4.02 -37.05
CA VAL A 111 -4.14 -5.46 -37.08
C VAL A 111 -4.82 -6.19 -35.92
N TRP A 112 -5.10 -5.47 -34.83
CA TRP A 112 -5.77 -5.96 -33.65
C TRP A 112 -6.31 -4.80 -32.80
N SER A 113 -7.32 -5.05 -31.99
CA SER A 113 -7.93 -4.06 -31.09
C SER A 113 -8.49 -4.73 -29.85
N THR A 114 -8.63 -3.96 -28.77
CA THR A 114 -9.21 -4.42 -27.50
C THR A 114 -9.96 -3.30 -26.79
N ARG A 115 -10.69 -3.65 -25.73
CA ARG A 115 -11.38 -2.71 -24.83
C ARG A 115 -10.95 -2.98 -23.39
N THR A 116 -10.89 -1.93 -22.60
CA THR A 116 -10.57 -2.00 -21.16
C THR A 116 -11.40 -0.98 -20.39
N LEU A 117 -11.73 -1.32 -19.14
CA LEU A 117 -12.44 -0.41 -18.25
C LEU A 117 -11.54 0.71 -17.71
N SER A 118 -10.22 0.57 -17.84
CA SER A 118 -9.26 1.49 -17.25
C SER A 118 -8.44 2.27 -18.27
N THR A 119 -8.25 3.54 -17.96
CA THR A 119 -7.34 4.48 -18.62
C THR A 119 -5.90 4.32 -18.17
N ASN A 120 -5.61 3.36 -17.29
CA ASN A 120 -4.27 2.85 -17.01
C ASN A 120 -4.12 1.45 -17.60
N SER A 121 -3.27 1.30 -18.61
CA SER A 121 -2.98 0.04 -19.29
C SER A 121 -1.48 -0.14 -19.41
N PHE A 122 -0.92 -1.03 -18.59
CA PHE A 122 0.45 -1.49 -18.75
C PHE A 122 0.46 -2.80 -19.55
N MET A 123 0.96 -2.76 -20.78
CA MET A 123 0.76 -3.80 -21.78
C MET A 123 1.85 -4.88 -21.72
N MET A 124 2.06 -5.44 -20.52
CA MET A 124 2.90 -6.63 -20.32
C MET A 124 2.18 -7.91 -20.80
N ASP A 125 0.85 -7.93 -20.71
CA ASP A 125 0.00 -9.02 -21.16
C ASP A 125 -1.28 -8.49 -21.83
N GLY A 126 -2.19 -9.39 -22.19
CA GLY A 126 -3.48 -9.02 -22.80
C GLY A 126 -3.41 -8.63 -24.28
N ILE A 127 -2.22 -8.59 -24.89
CA ILE A 127 -1.99 -8.32 -26.31
C ILE A 127 -1.95 -9.63 -27.12
N ASP A 128 -2.56 -9.66 -28.31
CA ASP A 128 -2.45 -10.79 -29.25
C ASP A 128 -1.09 -10.76 -29.96
N GLU A 129 -0.10 -11.41 -29.34
CA GLU A 129 1.30 -11.44 -29.81
C GLU A 129 1.47 -12.11 -31.18
N THR A 130 0.46 -12.85 -31.65
CA THR A 130 0.48 -13.45 -33.00
C THR A 130 0.16 -12.43 -34.10
N LYS A 131 -0.38 -11.27 -33.72
CA LYS A 131 -0.81 -10.20 -34.64
C LYS A 131 -0.03 -8.91 -34.46
N VAL A 132 0.30 -8.55 -33.22
CA VAL A 132 0.92 -7.25 -32.89
C VAL A 132 2.42 -7.41 -32.73
N ASN A 133 3.19 -6.72 -33.58
CA ASN A 133 4.65 -6.67 -33.49
C ASN A 133 5.10 -5.92 -32.24
N LYS A 134 6.33 -6.20 -31.76
CA LYS A 134 6.92 -5.51 -30.59
C LYS A 134 7.03 -4.00 -30.78
N ILE A 135 7.33 -3.55 -32.00
CA ILE A 135 7.22 -2.15 -32.39
C ILE A 135 5.85 -1.98 -33.03
N CYS A 136 5.03 -1.11 -32.46
CA CYS A 136 3.67 -0.85 -32.93
C CYS A 136 3.25 0.62 -32.72
N TRP A 137 2.16 0.97 -33.38
CA TRP A 137 1.42 2.21 -33.19
C TRP A 137 0.09 1.90 -32.55
N MET A 138 -0.38 2.81 -31.71
CA MET A 138 -1.58 2.62 -30.92
C MET A 138 -2.47 3.86 -31.00
N ARG A 139 -3.79 3.63 -30.94
CA ARG A 139 -4.81 4.66 -30.74
C ARG A 139 -5.63 4.29 -29.52
N VAL A 140 -5.84 5.22 -28.60
CA VAL A 140 -6.79 5.08 -27.49
C VAL A 140 -7.89 6.10 -27.69
N THR A 141 -9.15 5.65 -27.71
CA THR A 141 -10.32 6.53 -27.91
C THR A 141 -11.39 6.33 -26.85
N ALA A 142 -12.03 7.43 -26.44
CA ALA A 142 -13.24 7.44 -25.63
C ALA A 142 -14.00 8.77 -25.75
N LYS A 143 -15.23 8.78 -25.25
CA LYS A 143 -16.00 9.98 -24.92
C LYS A 143 -15.75 10.33 -23.45
N PHE A 144 -15.05 11.44 -23.22
CA PHE A 144 -14.87 12.01 -21.89
C PHE A 144 -16.06 12.92 -21.54
N THR A 145 -16.65 12.73 -20.37
CA THR A 145 -17.80 13.50 -19.88
C THR A 145 -17.54 13.94 -18.44
N PRO A 146 -17.12 15.21 -18.21
CA PRO A 146 -16.97 15.73 -16.86
C PRO A 146 -18.33 15.77 -16.15
N ASP A 147 -18.32 15.57 -14.83
CA ASP A 147 -19.47 15.67 -13.95
C ASP A 147 -19.69 17.08 -13.40
N GLU A 148 -18.65 17.92 -13.44
CA GLU A 148 -18.66 19.30 -12.97
C GLU A 148 -18.21 20.31 -14.03
N ASP A 149 -18.82 21.49 -13.98
CA ASP A 149 -18.38 22.67 -14.74
C ASP A 149 -17.04 23.19 -14.19
N GLY A 150 -16.17 23.65 -15.08
CA GLY A 150 -14.97 24.42 -14.73
C GLY A 150 -13.71 23.94 -15.42
N ASP A 151 -12.59 24.30 -14.82
CA ASP A 151 -11.25 23.97 -15.31
C ASP A 151 -10.87 22.56 -14.81
N TRP A 152 -10.43 21.72 -15.74
CA TRP A 152 -10.00 20.34 -15.46
C TRP A 152 -8.53 20.18 -15.78
N GLU A 153 -7.79 19.61 -14.84
CA GLU A 153 -6.41 19.19 -15.07
C GLU A 153 -6.43 17.80 -15.70
N LEU A 154 -5.77 17.63 -16.84
CA LEU A 154 -5.57 16.35 -17.51
C LEU A 154 -4.09 15.98 -17.41
N GLY A 155 -3.81 14.70 -17.17
CA GLY A 155 -2.47 14.13 -17.07
C GLY A 155 -2.28 12.98 -18.04
N LEU A 156 -1.08 12.85 -18.59
CA LEU A 156 -0.69 11.76 -19.48
C LEU A 156 0.67 11.21 -19.07
N THR A 157 0.72 9.89 -18.91
CA THR A 157 1.96 9.10 -18.91
C THR A 157 1.89 8.05 -20.01
N ILE A 158 3.00 7.84 -20.71
CA ILE A 158 3.10 6.80 -21.75
C ILE A 158 4.45 6.09 -21.67
N ALA A 159 4.54 4.89 -22.21
CA ALA A 159 5.82 4.26 -22.54
C ALA A 159 6.02 4.30 -24.07
N GLY A 160 6.62 5.39 -24.55
CA GLY A 160 6.76 5.68 -25.98
C GLY A 160 6.69 7.18 -26.28
N ARG A 161 6.22 7.53 -27.47
CA ARG A 161 5.94 8.91 -27.91
C ARG A 161 4.52 9.05 -28.41
N GLY A 162 3.87 10.16 -28.10
CA GLY A 162 2.50 10.38 -28.52
C GLY A 162 1.92 11.73 -28.10
N ASN A 163 0.64 11.93 -28.43
CA ASN A 163 -0.10 13.15 -28.10
C ASN A 163 -1.52 12.80 -27.67
N LEU A 164 -2.01 13.53 -26.67
CA LEU A 164 -3.42 13.52 -26.27
C LEU A 164 -4.16 14.66 -26.94
N PHE A 165 -5.32 14.35 -27.49
CA PHE A 165 -6.23 15.28 -28.12
C PHE A 165 -7.61 15.24 -27.46
N LEU A 166 -8.27 16.39 -27.42
CA LEU A 166 -9.66 16.54 -27.02
C LEU A 166 -10.39 17.34 -28.10
N ASP A 167 -11.47 16.80 -28.66
CA ASP A 167 -12.17 17.35 -29.82
C ASP A 167 -11.19 17.73 -30.95
N GLN A 168 -10.24 16.84 -31.25
CA GLN A 168 -9.17 17.01 -32.26
C GLN A 168 -8.19 18.16 -31.98
N LYS A 169 -8.27 18.81 -30.82
CA LYS A 169 -7.31 19.82 -30.38
C LYS A 169 -6.24 19.18 -29.52
N LEU A 170 -4.98 19.54 -29.76
CA LEU A 170 -3.87 19.07 -28.95
C LEU A 170 -4.03 19.56 -27.51
N VAL A 171 -3.88 18.63 -26.56
CA VAL A 171 -3.96 18.90 -25.12
C VAL A 171 -2.60 18.66 -24.47
N ILE A 172 -1.97 17.49 -24.73
CA ILE A 172 -0.63 17.16 -24.21
C ILE A 172 0.25 16.65 -25.35
N ASP A 173 1.48 17.15 -25.42
CA ASP A 173 2.54 16.76 -26.36
C ASP A 173 3.65 15.98 -25.64
N LEU A 174 3.85 14.71 -26.04
CA LEU A 174 4.96 13.84 -25.61
C LEU A 174 5.78 13.33 -26.80
N THR A 175 5.84 14.10 -27.90
CA THR A 175 6.55 13.71 -29.13
C THR A 175 8.01 14.11 -29.15
N THR A 176 8.37 15.12 -28.38
CA THR A 176 9.71 15.71 -28.36
C THR A 176 10.37 15.46 -27.01
N ALA A 177 11.34 14.54 -26.99
CA ALA A 177 12.20 14.23 -25.84
C ALA A 177 11.44 14.09 -24.50
N PRO A 178 10.43 13.18 -24.42
CA PRO A 178 9.69 13.01 -23.19
C PRO A 178 10.63 12.53 -22.06
N VAL A 179 10.50 13.16 -20.89
CA VAL A 179 11.32 12.86 -19.72
C VAL A 179 10.88 11.51 -19.15
N GLN A 180 11.83 10.61 -18.94
CA GLN A 180 11.58 9.33 -18.28
C GLN A 180 11.23 9.56 -16.81
N GLY A 181 10.22 8.85 -16.30
CA GLY A 181 9.79 8.93 -14.91
C GLY A 181 9.43 7.56 -14.37
N GLU A 182 8.81 7.53 -13.18
CA GLU A 182 8.58 6.29 -12.42
C GLU A 182 7.41 5.43 -12.92
N SER A 183 6.60 5.92 -13.86
CA SER A 183 5.47 5.17 -14.37
C SER A 183 5.91 3.88 -15.08
N PHE A 184 5.11 2.82 -14.96
CA PHE A 184 5.39 1.51 -15.56
C PHE A 184 6.75 0.92 -15.15
N PHE A 185 7.05 0.94 -13.84
CA PHE A 185 8.33 0.48 -13.27
C PHE A 185 9.55 1.24 -13.81
N GLY A 186 9.42 2.56 -13.89
CA GLY A 186 10.48 3.42 -14.42
C GLY A 186 10.63 3.38 -15.94
N LEU A 187 9.74 2.69 -16.67
CA LEU A 187 9.85 2.54 -18.13
C LEU A 187 9.05 3.59 -18.92
N GLY A 188 8.17 4.34 -18.25
CA GLY A 188 7.33 5.37 -18.83
C GLY A 188 7.90 6.79 -18.69
N THR A 189 7.07 7.75 -19.06
CA THR A 189 7.36 9.17 -18.86
C THR A 189 7.00 9.63 -17.44
N THR A 190 7.47 10.82 -17.07
CA THR A 190 6.84 11.61 -16.00
C THR A 190 5.39 11.93 -16.36
N ASP A 191 4.57 12.28 -15.36
CA ASP A 191 3.22 12.79 -15.59
C ASP A 191 3.26 14.21 -16.16
N VAL A 192 2.85 14.36 -17.41
CA VAL A 192 2.72 15.68 -18.04
C VAL A 192 1.28 16.11 -17.94
N ARG A 193 1.07 17.30 -17.36
CA ARG A 193 -0.26 17.82 -17.04
C ARG A 193 -0.55 19.12 -17.78
N THR A 194 -1.83 19.37 -18.03
CA THR A 194 -2.34 20.61 -18.60
C THR A 194 -3.73 20.92 -18.06
N VAL A 195 -4.12 22.18 -18.07
CA VAL A 195 -5.47 22.60 -17.68
C VAL A 195 -6.31 22.87 -18.93
N VAL A 196 -7.40 22.13 -19.08
CA VAL A 196 -8.44 22.38 -20.08
C VAL A 196 -9.53 23.23 -19.44
N LYS A 197 -9.70 24.43 -19.97
CA LYS A 197 -10.61 25.43 -19.40
C LYS A 197 -12.06 25.22 -19.79
N ASP A 198 -12.95 25.67 -18.91
CA ASP A 198 -14.39 25.83 -19.19
C ASP A 198 -15.08 24.56 -19.71
N LEU A 199 -14.66 23.40 -19.22
CA LEU A 199 -15.40 22.16 -19.48
C LEU A 199 -16.78 22.23 -18.81
N LYS A 200 -17.72 21.47 -19.38
CA LYS A 200 -19.15 21.55 -19.06
C LYS A 200 -19.67 20.21 -18.62
N ALA A 201 -20.26 20.18 -17.43
CA ALA A 201 -20.86 18.99 -16.85
C ALA A 201 -21.83 18.34 -17.85
N GLY A 202 -21.70 17.03 -18.04
CA GLY A 202 -22.55 16.24 -18.94
C GLY A 202 -22.28 16.43 -20.43
N LYS A 203 -21.44 17.38 -20.86
CA LYS A 203 -21.03 17.51 -22.26
C LYS A 203 -20.00 16.44 -22.60
N LYS A 204 -20.21 15.75 -23.72
CA LYS A 204 -19.28 14.73 -24.24
C LYS A 204 -18.19 15.39 -25.10
N TYR A 205 -16.95 15.03 -24.83
CA TYR A 205 -15.76 15.45 -25.57
C TYR A 205 -15.06 14.22 -26.17
N ASP A 206 -14.57 14.32 -27.40
CA ASP A 206 -13.83 13.25 -28.07
C ASP A 206 -12.39 13.21 -27.57
N LEU A 207 -12.06 12.19 -26.77
CA LEU A 207 -10.73 11.91 -26.27
C LEU A 207 -10.02 10.96 -27.23
N GLU A 208 -8.85 11.37 -27.74
CA GLU A 208 -8.03 10.54 -28.61
C GLU A 208 -6.54 10.67 -28.23
N LEU A 209 -5.89 9.54 -27.96
CA LEU A 209 -4.44 9.47 -27.81
C LEU A 209 -3.85 8.69 -28.98
N ARG A 210 -2.85 9.27 -29.64
CA ARG A 210 -2.05 8.61 -30.69
C ARG A 210 -0.63 8.43 -30.20
N LEU A 211 -0.12 7.20 -30.23
CA LEU A 211 1.24 6.91 -29.78
C LEU A 211 1.97 5.85 -30.63
N SER A 212 3.30 5.83 -30.49
CA SER A 212 4.20 4.79 -30.96
C SER A 212 5.10 4.35 -29.82
N ASN A 213 5.27 3.04 -29.66
CA ASN A 213 6.16 2.48 -28.63
C ASN A 213 7.61 2.28 -29.14
N ALA A 214 7.96 2.73 -30.35
CA ALA A 214 9.25 2.42 -30.97
C ALA A 214 10.45 2.84 -30.11
N GLU A 215 10.39 3.99 -29.44
CA GLU A 215 11.47 4.42 -28.53
C GLU A 215 11.52 3.56 -27.27
N PHE A 216 10.37 3.21 -26.69
CA PHE A 216 10.31 2.29 -25.55
C PHE A 216 10.92 0.92 -25.91
N ALA A 217 10.53 0.36 -27.06
CA ALA A 217 11.07 -0.90 -27.55
C ALA A 217 12.59 -0.83 -27.79
N ALA A 218 13.10 0.32 -28.27
CA ALA A 218 14.53 0.53 -28.49
C ALA A 218 15.33 0.66 -27.19
N ARG A 219 14.76 1.26 -26.13
CA ARG A 219 15.37 1.30 -24.79
C ARG A 219 15.45 -0.10 -24.16
N GLY A 220 14.48 -0.95 -24.46
CA GLY A 220 14.36 -2.30 -23.93
C GLY A 220 13.67 -2.34 -22.57
N SER A 221 13.08 -3.50 -22.27
CA SER A 221 12.40 -3.81 -21.01
C SER A 221 12.94 -5.16 -20.50
N PRO A 222 13.04 -5.38 -19.18
CA PRO A 222 13.50 -6.65 -18.62
C PRO A 222 12.49 -7.81 -18.81
N PHE A 223 11.31 -7.52 -19.35
CA PHE A 223 10.24 -8.46 -19.66
C PHE A 223 9.54 -8.09 -20.97
N ASP A 224 8.81 -9.04 -21.54
CA ASP A 224 7.97 -8.82 -22.72
C ASP A 224 6.88 -7.79 -22.43
N CYS A 225 6.87 -6.68 -23.20
CA CYS A 225 5.92 -5.59 -23.02
C CYS A 225 5.76 -4.79 -24.32
N TRP A 226 4.56 -4.25 -24.54
CA TRP A 226 4.23 -3.36 -25.67
C TRP A 226 4.17 -1.87 -25.27
N GLY A 227 4.50 -1.56 -24.02
CA GLY A 227 4.51 -0.21 -23.46
C GLY A 227 3.40 0.00 -22.45
N GLY A 228 3.04 1.25 -22.22
CA GLY A 228 2.05 1.62 -21.21
C GLY A 228 1.35 2.93 -21.55
N VAL A 229 0.14 3.08 -21.04
CA VAL A 229 -0.67 4.29 -21.17
C VAL A 229 -1.38 4.57 -19.86
N ARG A 230 -1.34 5.83 -19.42
CA ARG A 230 -2.11 6.31 -18.28
C ARG A 230 -2.66 7.69 -18.59
N ILE A 231 -3.99 7.84 -18.52
CA ILE A 231 -4.67 9.12 -18.66
C ILE A 231 -5.39 9.42 -17.34
N GLY A 232 -5.06 10.54 -16.72
CA GLY A 232 -5.75 11.01 -15.52
C GLY A 232 -6.46 12.33 -15.75
N ALA A 233 -7.48 12.62 -14.94
CA ALA A 233 -7.97 13.98 -14.80
C ALA A 233 -8.63 14.22 -13.45
N MET A 234 -8.69 15.48 -13.05
CA MET A 234 -9.60 15.95 -12.02
C MET A 234 -10.02 17.38 -12.28
N ARG A 235 -11.18 17.78 -11.76
CA ARG A 235 -11.52 19.20 -11.61
C ARG A 235 -10.42 19.89 -10.81
N GLN A 236 -9.95 21.04 -11.27
CA GLN A 236 -8.88 21.77 -10.58
C GLN A 236 -9.34 22.17 -9.17
N ILE A 237 -8.53 21.79 -8.17
CA ILE A 237 -8.74 22.14 -6.77
C ILE A 237 -7.60 23.05 -6.32
N LYS A 238 -7.94 24.21 -5.78
CA LYS A 238 -6.95 25.12 -5.18
C LYS A 238 -6.77 24.75 -3.72
N GLY A 239 -5.53 24.42 -3.34
CA GLY A 239 -5.18 23.94 -2.01
C GLY A 239 -5.70 24.83 -0.87
N ASP A 240 -5.40 26.12 -0.91
CA ASP A 240 -5.81 27.05 0.15
C ASP A 240 -7.33 27.15 0.33
N GLU A 241 -8.09 27.11 -0.78
CA GLU A 241 -9.55 27.15 -0.74
C GLU A 241 -10.13 25.85 -0.14
N ALA A 242 -9.59 24.70 -0.53
CA ALA A 242 -10.02 23.39 -0.03
C ALA A 242 -9.68 23.17 1.46
N ILE A 243 -8.51 23.64 1.89
CA ILE A 243 -8.11 23.60 3.30
C ILE A 243 -9.00 24.51 4.15
N ALA A 244 -9.28 25.74 3.68
CA ALA A 244 -10.17 26.66 4.39
C ALA A 244 -11.59 26.10 4.55
N GLU A 245 -12.10 25.42 3.52
CA GLU A 245 -13.37 24.69 3.57
C GLU A 245 -13.35 23.57 4.61
N ALA A 246 -12.28 22.76 4.64
CA ALA A 246 -12.12 21.68 5.62
C ALA A 246 -12.07 22.18 7.06
N ILE A 247 -11.35 23.27 7.33
CA ILE A 247 -11.34 23.93 8.65
C ILE A 247 -12.75 24.39 9.02
N ASN A 248 -13.48 25.00 8.08
CA ASN A 248 -14.83 25.46 8.35
C ASN A 248 -15.78 24.31 8.67
N ILE A 249 -15.72 23.20 7.94
CA ILE A 249 -16.51 22.00 8.23
C ILE A 249 -16.12 21.41 9.59
N ALA A 250 -14.82 21.26 9.88
CA ALA A 250 -14.33 20.68 11.12
C ALA A 250 -14.83 21.42 12.37
N ARG A 251 -14.97 22.76 12.31
CA ARG A 251 -15.53 23.58 13.41
C ARG A 251 -17.00 23.33 13.70
N ASN A 252 -17.74 22.75 12.76
CA ASN A 252 -19.19 22.61 12.81
C ASN A 252 -19.65 21.15 12.94
N VAL A 253 -18.73 20.21 13.24
CA VAL A 253 -19.03 18.80 13.47
C VAL A 253 -18.58 18.36 14.86
N ASP A 254 -19.26 17.36 15.43
CA ASP A 254 -18.91 16.83 16.76
C ASP A 254 -17.58 16.09 16.78
N VAL A 255 -17.28 15.36 15.70
CA VAL A 255 -16.08 14.56 15.49
C VAL A 255 -15.62 14.74 14.04
N ALA A 256 -14.32 14.97 13.86
CA ALA A 256 -13.71 14.98 12.53
C ALA A 256 -12.93 13.68 12.32
N VAL A 257 -13.10 13.03 11.17
CA VAL A 257 -12.28 11.87 10.76
C VAL A 257 -11.43 12.28 9.57
N VAL A 258 -10.12 12.38 9.78
CA VAL A 258 -9.16 12.83 8.77
C VAL A 258 -8.43 11.61 8.21
N VAL A 259 -8.76 11.25 6.96
CA VAL A 259 -8.13 10.12 6.25
C VAL A 259 -7.00 10.65 5.39
N ILE A 260 -5.79 10.21 5.69
CA ILE A 260 -4.54 10.64 5.06
C ILE A 260 -3.67 9.42 4.73
N GLY A 261 -2.52 9.65 4.12
CA GLY A 261 -1.51 8.62 3.94
C GLY A 261 -0.84 8.68 2.59
N LEU A 262 -0.45 7.52 2.11
CA LEU A 262 0.14 7.27 0.82
C LEU A 262 -0.87 6.56 -0.08
N ASN A 263 -0.42 6.14 -1.26
CA ASN A 263 -1.19 5.29 -2.15
C ASN A 263 -0.21 4.47 -3.03
N HIS A 264 -0.76 3.71 -3.97
CA HIS A 264 0.04 2.91 -4.93
C HIS A 264 0.97 3.72 -5.85
N ASP A 265 0.76 5.04 -5.96
CA ASP A 265 1.66 5.93 -6.70
C ASP A 265 2.94 6.20 -5.92
N TRP A 266 2.86 6.27 -4.58
CA TRP A 266 3.99 6.57 -3.70
C TRP A 266 4.70 5.32 -3.20
N GLU A 267 3.98 4.22 -3.04
CA GLU A 267 4.54 2.91 -2.67
C GLU A 267 4.27 1.91 -3.79
N SER A 268 5.28 1.68 -4.62
CA SER A 268 5.16 0.83 -5.81
C SER A 268 6.37 -0.06 -6.01
N GLU A 269 6.16 -1.17 -6.70
CA GLU A 269 7.27 -1.90 -7.31
C GLU A 269 7.93 -1.01 -8.38
N GLY A 270 9.25 -1.08 -8.51
CA GLY A 270 10.02 -0.35 -9.52
C GLY A 270 10.81 0.83 -8.99
N PHE A 271 10.44 1.40 -7.84
CA PHE A 271 11.18 2.47 -7.18
C PHE A 271 10.96 2.47 -5.67
N ASP A 272 11.91 3.06 -4.94
CA ASP A 272 11.79 3.33 -3.52
C ASP A 272 11.34 4.77 -3.28
N ARG A 273 10.72 5.04 -2.11
CA ARG A 273 10.44 6.41 -1.68
C ARG A 273 11.73 7.16 -1.36
N SER A 274 11.78 8.45 -1.71
CA SER A 274 12.90 9.34 -1.39
C SER A 274 12.97 9.72 0.10
N ASP A 275 11.82 9.74 0.76
CA ASP A 275 11.65 10.19 2.14
C ASP A 275 10.41 9.55 2.80
N MET A 276 10.15 9.94 4.05
CA MET A 276 9.01 9.47 4.84
C MET A 276 7.84 10.47 4.86
N GLU A 277 7.90 11.58 4.11
CA GLU A 277 6.91 12.64 4.23
C GLU A 277 5.55 12.24 3.66
N LEU A 278 4.50 12.86 4.20
CA LEU A 278 3.16 12.74 3.64
C LEU A 278 3.03 13.69 2.44
N PRO A 279 2.31 13.29 1.36
CA PRO A 279 2.30 14.05 0.13
C PRO A 279 1.51 15.36 0.20
N GLY A 280 1.87 16.30 -0.67
CA GLY A 280 1.11 17.53 -0.90
C GLY A 280 0.99 18.41 0.35
N LEU A 281 -0.21 18.93 0.59
CA LEU A 281 -0.48 19.81 1.73
C LEU A 281 -0.95 19.06 2.99
N THR A 282 -0.75 17.75 3.05
CA THR A 282 -1.24 16.92 4.17
C THR A 282 -0.70 17.39 5.52
N ASN A 283 0.59 17.71 5.60
CA ASN A 283 1.23 18.21 6.83
C ASN A 283 0.84 19.65 7.19
N GLN A 284 0.16 20.38 6.31
CA GLN A 284 -0.49 21.66 6.62
C GLN A 284 -1.93 21.43 7.09
N LEU A 285 -2.70 20.59 6.38
CA LEU A 285 -4.10 20.30 6.68
C LEU A 285 -4.28 19.73 8.10
N VAL A 286 -3.50 18.71 8.48
CA VAL A 286 -3.74 17.96 9.72
C VAL A 286 -3.63 18.84 10.98
N PRO A 287 -2.56 19.63 11.19
CA PRO A 287 -2.49 20.56 12.32
C PRO A 287 -3.64 21.58 12.35
N GLU A 288 -4.05 22.10 11.19
CA GLU A 288 -5.12 23.09 11.11
C GLU A 288 -6.48 22.50 11.49
N ILE A 289 -6.74 21.24 11.15
CA ILE A 289 -7.95 20.52 11.57
C ILE A 289 -7.90 20.17 13.06
N LEU A 290 -6.77 19.68 13.58
CA LEU A 290 -6.60 19.41 15.02
C LEU A 290 -6.84 20.66 15.88
N LEU A 291 -6.39 21.83 15.40
CA LEU A 291 -6.65 23.12 16.06
C LEU A 291 -8.12 23.55 15.96
N ALA A 292 -8.78 23.23 14.84
CA ALA A 292 -10.18 23.59 14.61
C ALA A 292 -11.15 22.69 15.39
N ASN A 293 -10.80 21.41 15.58
CA ASN A 293 -11.60 20.43 16.30
C ASN A 293 -10.70 19.45 17.09
N PRO A 294 -10.65 19.54 18.43
CA PRO A 294 -9.83 18.64 19.24
C PRO A 294 -10.37 17.19 19.29
N ASN A 295 -11.62 16.95 18.88
CA ASN A 295 -12.19 15.60 18.74
C ASN A 295 -11.91 15.03 17.33
N THR A 296 -10.69 15.21 16.84
CA THR A 296 -10.28 14.71 15.53
C THR A 296 -9.64 13.33 15.68
N ILE A 297 -10.13 12.38 14.88
CA ILE A 297 -9.51 11.06 14.71
C ILE A 297 -8.75 11.09 13.39
N ILE A 298 -7.48 10.69 13.44
CA ILE A 298 -6.63 10.62 12.25
C ILE A 298 -6.46 9.16 11.86
N VAL A 299 -6.72 8.86 10.59
CA VAL A 299 -6.54 7.54 9.98
C VAL A 299 -5.49 7.65 8.89
N ASN A 300 -4.31 7.09 9.15
CA ASN A 300 -3.26 6.98 8.13
C ASN A 300 -3.42 5.70 7.31
N GLN A 301 -3.31 5.76 5.98
CA GLN A 301 -3.23 4.62 5.07
C GLN A 301 -1.85 4.56 4.41
N SER A 302 -0.97 3.68 4.90
CA SER A 302 0.34 3.46 4.26
C SER A 302 0.81 2.01 4.44
N GLY A 303 1.65 1.53 3.52
CA GLY A 303 2.30 0.23 3.61
C GLY A 303 3.50 0.24 4.56
N THR A 304 4.20 1.37 4.65
CA THR A 304 5.40 1.58 5.46
C THR A 304 5.31 2.89 6.27
N PRO A 305 6.22 3.12 7.24
CA PRO A 305 6.16 4.29 8.11
C PRO A 305 6.19 5.63 7.36
N VAL A 306 5.46 6.61 7.88
CA VAL A 306 5.47 8.01 7.44
C VAL A 306 5.83 8.93 8.61
N SER A 307 6.38 10.10 8.31
CA SER A 307 6.61 11.18 9.26
C SER A 307 5.26 11.73 9.73
N MET A 308 5.07 11.84 11.05
CA MET A 308 3.87 12.41 11.65
C MET A 308 4.27 13.49 12.67
N PRO A 309 4.71 14.69 12.24
CA PRO A 309 5.23 15.71 13.17
C PRO A 309 4.18 16.32 14.11
N TRP A 310 2.90 16.08 13.83
CA TRP A 310 1.73 16.61 14.54
C TRP A 310 1.13 15.60 15.54
N ILE A 311 1.76 14.45 15.72
CA ILE A 311 1.18 13.32 16.45
C ILE A 311 1.24 13.49 17.97
N GLU A 312 0.08 13.38 18.61
CA GLU A 312 -0.02 12.98 20.03
C GLU A 312 -0.81 11.67 20.16
N ASP A 313 -1.93 11.52 19.43
CA ASP A 313 -2.71 10.28 19.31
C ASP A 313 -3.30 10.12 17.88
N ALA A 314 -2.82 9.16 17.08
CA ALA A 314 -3.47 8.81 15.79
C ALA A 314 -3.44 7.31 15.53
N ASP A 315 -4.45 6.87 14.78
CA ASP A 315 -4.60 5.49 14.37
C ASP A 315 -3.99 5.28 12.98
N THR A 316 -3.31 4.14 12.80
CA THR A 316 -2.75 3.73 11.49
C THR A 316 -3.49 2.52 10.95
N ALA A 317 -3.98 2.63 9.72
CA ALA A 317 -4.47 1.56 8.88
C ALA A 317 -3.46 1.25 7.75
N PHE A 318 -3.35 -0.02 7.37
CA PHE A 318 -2.61 -0.40 6.15
C PHE A 318 -3.55 -0.34 4.93
N TYR A 319 -3.07 -0.75 3.76
CA TYR A 319 -3.93 -0.97 2.60
C TYR A 319 -4.82 -2.21 2.80
N GLY A 320 -6.09 -1.99 3.15
CA GLY A 320 -7.04 -3.02 3.59
C GLY A 320 -7.75 -3.83 2.50
N GLY A 321 -7.48 -3.57 1.21
CA GLY A 321 -8.17 -4.21 0.09
C GLY A 321 -9.64 -3.79 -0.06
N ASP A 322 -10.44 -4.61 -0.74
CA ASP A 322 -11.81 -4.26 -1.17
C ASP A 322 -12.73 -3.81 -0.02
N GLU A 323 -12.56 -4.37 1.18
CA GLU A 323 -13.39 -4.10 2.37
C GLU A 323 -12.77 -3.06 3.32
N LEU A 324 -11.75 -2.31 2.88
CA LEU A 324 -11.03 -1.38 3.76
C LEU A 324 -11.96 -0.35 4.42
N GLY A 325 -12.97 0.14 3.70
CA GLY A 325 -13.86 1.19 4.18
C GLY A 325 -14.79 0.67 5.28
N ASN A 326 -15.34 -0.53 5.08
CA ASN A 326 -16.20 -1.19 6.06
C ASN A 326 -15.41 -1.64 7.29
N GLY A 327 -14.24 -2.25 7.08
CA GLY A 327 -13.37 -2.65 8.17
C GLY A 327 -12.91 -1.48 9.05
N LEU A 328 -12.62 -0.32 8.44
CA LEU A 328 -12.30 0.90 9.17
C LEU A 328 -13.51 1.39 10.00
N ALA A 329 -14.70 1.44 9.40
CA ALA A 329 -15.92 1.86 10.08
C ALA A 329 -16.27 0.92 11.26
N ASP A 330 -16.09 -0.38 11.09
CA ASP A 330 -16.31 -1.37 12.15
C ASP A 330 -15.39 -1.14 13.36
N VAL A 331 -14.13 -0.76 13.12
CA VAL A 331 -13.21 -0.39 14.20
C VAL A 331 -13.65 0.92 14.84
N LEU A 332 -13.79 2.00 14.06
CA LEU A 332 -14.14 3.34 14.58
C LEU A 332 -15.42 3.35 15.43
N LEU A 333 -16.40 2.50 15.10
CA LEU A 333 -17.66 2.40 15.82
C LEU A 333 -17.68 1.33 16.92
N GLY A 334 -16.55 0.68 17.20
CA GLY A 334 -16.47 -0.35 18.23
C GLY A 334 -17.19 -1.65 17.91
N LYS A 335 -17.69 -1.85 16.67
CA LYS A 335 -18.25 -3.13 16.21
C LYS A 335 -17.17 -4.22 16.24
N VAL A 336 -15.92 -3.83 15.96
CA VAL A 336 -14.73 -4.67 16.10
C VAL A 336 -13.72 -3.95 16.98
N ASN A 337 -13.34 -4.57 18.10
CA ASN A 337 -12.25 -4.06 18.93
C ASN A 337 -10.90 -4.21 18.19
N PRO A 338 -10.09 -3.14 18.05
CA PRO A 338 -8.78 -3.21 17.40
C PRO A 338 -7.87 -4.20 18.15
N ALA A 339 -7.18 -5.01 17.35
CA ALA A 339 -6.32 -6.09 17.85
C ALA A 339 -5.14 -6.38 16.90
N GLY A 340 -4.79 -5.40 16.07
CA GLY A 340 -3.58 -5.43 15.25
C GLY A 340 -2.37 -5.02 16.10
N LYS A 341 -1.19 -5.53 15.76
CA LYS A 341 0.08 -5.06 16.32
C LYS A 341 1.03 -4.77 15.15
N LEU A 342 1.82 -3.71 15.25
CA LEU A 342 2.69 -3.25 14.17
C LEU A 342 3.75 -4.31 13.82
N PRO A 343 3.86 -4.72 12.55
CA PRO A 343 4.95 -5.59 12.10
C PRO A 343 6.24 -4.81 11.83
N LEU A 344 6.20 -3.47 11.92
CA LEU A 344 7.30 -2.56 11.61
C LEU A 344 7.56 -1.63 12.81
N THR A 345 8.80 -1.15 12.93
CA THR A 345 9.12 -0.01 13.79
C THR A 345 8.88 1.26 12.99
N PHE A 346 8.13 2.22 13.55
CA PHE A 346 7.92 3.53 12.93
C PHE A 346 8.94 4.51 13.50
N PRO A 347 9.95 4.95 12.73
CA PRO A 347 10.89 5.97 13.20
C PRO A 347 10.20 7.31 13.43
N LYS A 348 10.73 8.12 14.37
CA LYS A 348 10.40 9.56 14.43
C LYS A 348 10.99 10.31 13.23
N ARG A 349 12.17 9.90 12.75
CA ARG A 349 12.85 10.46 11.57
C ARG A 349 13.44 9.34 10.72
N LEU A 350 13.46 9.54 9.40
CA LEU A 350 14.10 8.59 8.47
C LEU A 350 15.55 8.26 8.85
N HIS A 351 16.29 9.24 9.38
CA HIS A 351 17.70 9.11 9.79
C HIS A 351 17.91 8.18 11.00
N ASP A 352 16.84 7.90 11.77
CA ASP A 352 16.91 6.99 12.91
C ASP A 352 16.87 5.52 12.46
N SER A 353 16.44 5.24 11.22
CA SER A 353 16.45 3.89 10.66
C SER A 353 17.86 3.29 10.62
N PRO A 354 18.06 2.03 11.07
CA PRO A 354 19.36 1.36 10.98
C PRO A 354 19.95 1.31 9.57
N SER A 355 19.10 1.17 8.54
CA SER A 355 19.51 1.09 7.14
C SER A 355 19.77 2.45 6.48
N TYR A 356 19.44 3.57 7.14
CA TYR A 356 19.56 4.92 6.54
C TYR A 356 20.92 5.21 5.87
N PRO A 357 22.08 4.82 6.45
CA PRO A 357 23.38 5.11 5.86
C PRO A 357 23.66 4.41 4.53
N SER A 358 22.94 3.33 4.19
CA SER A 358 23.23 2.47 3.04
C SER A 358 22.01 2.09 2.20
N PHE A 359 20.85 2.71 2.46
CA PHE A 359 19.61 2.52 1.70
C PHE A 359 19.57 3.36 0.42
N GLY A 360 18.96 2.81 -0.65
CA GLY A 360 18.88 3.43 -1.97
C GLY A 360 20.26 3.63 -2.61
N ASP A 361 20.40 4.57 -3.55
CA ASP A 361 21.63 4.81 -4.34
C ASP A 361 22.87 5.25 -3.55
N LYS A 362 22.81 5.26 -2.21
CA LYS A 362 23.91 5.63 -1.29
C LYS A 362 24.95 4.52 -1.11
N GLY A 363 25.01 3.54 -2.02
CA GLY A 363 25.99 2.47 -2.01
C GLY A 363 27.42 2.96 -2.29
N GLN A 364 28.43 2.30 -1.72
CA GLN A 364 29.86 2.63 -1.95
C GLN A 364 30.29 2.42 -3.41
N GLU A 365 29.61 1.51 -4.13
CA GLU A 365 29.84 1.18 -5.54
C GLU A 365 28.49 1.08 -6.26
N HIS A 366 28.43 1.52 -7.53
CA HIS A 366 27.22 1.35 -8.34
C HIS A 366 26.80 -0.13 -8.42
N GLY A 367 25.52 -0.40 -8.14
CA GLY A 367 24.94 -1.75 -8.20
C GLY A 367 25.27 -2.65 -7.00
N LYS A 368 25.86 -2.13 -5.92
CA LYS A 368 26.08 -2.87 -4.67
C LYS A 368 25.51 -2.13 -3.47
N PHE A 369 24.75 -2.85 -2.65
CA PHE A 369 24.23 -2.36 -1.38
C PHE A 369 24.86 -3.14 -0.22
N LEU A 370 25.29 -2.41 0.80
CA LEU A 370 25.90 -2.98 1.99
C LEU A 370 24.90 -2.91 3.14
N TYR A 371 24.58 -4.07 3.72
CA TYR A 371 23.69 -4.19 4.87
C TYR A 371 24.50 -3.92 6.14
N ASN A 372 24.92 -2.66 6.30
CA ASN A 372 25.83 -2.20 7.36
C ASN A 372 25.25 -2.39 8.77
N GLU A 373 23.92 -2.42 8.89
CA GLU A 373 23.22 -2.70 10.13
C GLU A 373 23.31 -4.18 10.55
N GLY A 374 23.74 -5.07 9.66
CA GLY A 374 23.86 -6.51 9.93
C GLY A 374 22.56 -7.09 10.49
N ILE A 375 22.62 -7.70 11.67
CA ILE A 375 21.45 -8.28 12.35
C ILE A 375 20.59 -7.25 13.10
N PHE A 376 21.04 -6.00 13.20
CA PHE A 376 20.37 -4.93 13.95
C PHE A 376 19.30 -4.21 13.11
N VAL A 377 18.44 -4.99 12.45
CA VAL A 377 17.34 -4.51 11.60
C VAL A 377 16.08 -4.25 12.43
N GLY A 378 15.38 -3.16 12.10
CA GLY A 378 14.12 -2.77 12.77
C GLY A 378 14.33 -2.51 14.27
N TYR A 379 13.42 -2.96 15.12
CA TYR A 379 13.48 -2.73 16.57
C TYR A 379 14.81 -3.13 17.21
N ARG A 380 15.50 -4.15 16.67
CA ARG A 380 16.83 -4.58 17.14
C ARG A 380 17.84 -3.44 17.06
N GLY A 381 17.81 -2.66 15.99
CA GLY A 381 18.68 -1.51 15.77
C GLY A 381 18.27 -0.27 16.54
N PHE A 382 16.96 -0.05 16.74
CA PHE A 382 16.49 1.05 17.59
C PHE A 382 16.88 0.82 19.05
N GLU A 383 16.68 -0.40 19.56
CA GLU A 383 17.00 -0.75 20.94
C GLU A 383 18.50 -0.71 21.25
N ILE A 384 19.35 -1.21 20.34
CA ILE A 384 20.81 -1.20 20.57
C ILE A 384 21.38 0.22 20.52
N LYS A 385 20.75 1.13 19.76
CA LYS A 385 21.13 2.54 19.66
C LYS A 385 20.48 3.41 20.73
N ASP A 386 19.58 2.85 21.55
CA ASP A 386 18.75 3.58 22.52
C ASP A 386 18.00 4.76 21.87
N VAL A 387 17.39 4.50 20.71
CA VAL A 387 16.58 5.49 19.97
C VAL A 387 15.11 5.15 20.11
N GLU A 388 14.34 6.09 20.66
CA GLU A 388 12.90 5.94 20.83
C GLU A 388 12.17 6.07 19.48
N PRO A 389 11.45 5.03 19.02
CA PRO A 389 10.64 5.10 17.81
C PRO A 389 9.38 5.94 18.06
N LEU A 390 8.71 6.36 16.98
CA LEU A 390 7.38 6.94 17.07
C LEU A 390 6.36 5.88 17.52
N PHE A 391 6.36 4.72 16.85
CA PHE A 391 5.65 3.54 17.31
C PHE A 391 6.59 2.33 17.29
N PRO A 392 6.71 1.59 18.40
CA PRO A 392 7.62 0.46 18.49
C PRO A 392 7.07 -0.77 17.76
N PHE A 393 7.96 -1.71 17.44
CA PHE A 393 7.55 -3.00 16.87
C PHE A 393 6.59 -3.71 17.83
N GLY A 394 5.53 -4.31 17.27
CA GLY A 394 4.51 -4.99 18.04
C GLY A 394 3.60 -4.05 18.84
N HIS A 395 3.62 -2.72 18.61
CA HIS A 395 2.66 -1.80 19.22
C HIS A 395 1.25 -1.95 18.66
N GLY A 396 0.24 -1.77 19.48
CA GLY A 396 -1.15 -1.64 19.02
C GLY A 396 -2.11 -1.58 20.20
N ILE A 397 -3.14 -0.77 20.04
CA ILE A 397 -4.13 -0.46 21.08
C ILE A 397 -5.36 -1.36 21.00
N SER A 398 -6.18 -1.31 22.04
CA SER A 398 -7.47 -2.01 22.15
C SER A 398 -8.45 -1.10 22.89
N TYR A 399 -9.76 -1.30 22.67
CA TYR A 399 -10.81 -0.69 23.49
C TYR A 399 -10.95 -1.34 24.88
N THR A 400 -10.15 -2.37 25.18
CA THR A 400 -10.05 -2.96 26.53
C THR A 400 -8.59 -3.05 26.98
N GLN A 401 -8.37 -3.46 28.23
CA GLN A 401 -7.05 -3.57 28.84
C GLN A 401 -6.75 -5.01 29.25
N PHE A 402 -5.49 -5.41 29.12
CA PHE A 402 -5.04 -6.77 29.45
C PHE A 402 -3.97 -6.77 30.53
N GLU A 403 -4.08 -7.73 31.45
CA GLU A 403 -3.10 -8.01 32.50
C GLU A 403 -2.44 -9.36 32.25
N TYR A 404 -1.16 -9.46 32.57
CA TYR A 404 -0.34 -10.66 32.38
C TYR A 404 0.16 -11.11 33.75
N SER A 405 0.06 -12.41 34.06
CA SER A 405 0.47 -12.96 35.36
C SER A 405 1.07 -14.36 35.24
N ASN A 406 1.64 -14.86 36.34
CA ASN A 406 1.96 -16.28 36.54
C ASN A 406 2.88 -16.91 35.48
N LEU A 407 3.95 -16.21 35.07
CA LEU A 407 4.95 -16.77 34.15
C LEU A 407 5.78 -17.89 34.80
N ASN A 408 5.65 -19.08 34.23
CA ASN A 408 6.36 -20.30 34.58
C ASN A 408 7.13 -20.85 33.37
N SER A 409 8.11 -21.71 33.64
CA SER A 409 8.93 -22.36 32.62
C SER A 409 9.33 -23.76 33.05
N SER A 410 9.40 -24.71 32.12
CA SER A 410 10.11 -25.98 32.33
C SER A 410 11.62 -25.76 32.28
N SER A 411 12.39 -26.77 32.70
CA SER A 411 13.81 -26.83 32.38
C SER A 411 14.02 -26.96 30.86
N ILE A 412 15.14 -26.46 30.37
CA ILE A 412 15.59 -26.66 29.00
C ILE A 412 16.15 -28.07 28.86
N SER A 413 15.65 -28.84 27.89
CA SER A 413 16.18 -30.15 27.55
C SER A 413 17.54 -30.04 26.86
N SER A 414 18.26 -31.17 26.76
CA SER A 414 19.54 -31.24 26.05
C SER A 414 19.45 -30.93 24.55
N ASP A 415 18.26 -31.07 23.94
CA ASP A 415 17.97 -30.69 22.56
C ASP A 415 17.39 -29.27 22.43
N GLY A 416 17.42 -28.47 23.50
CA GLY A 416 17.03 -27.05 23.50
C GLY A 416 15.53 -26.78 23.59
N LYS A 417 14.71 -27.79 23.86
CA LYS A 417 13.26 -27.63 24.02
C LYS A 417 12.88 -27.25 25.44
N PHE A 418 11.90 -26.36 25.56
CA PHE A 418 11.29 -26.02 26.83
C PHE A 418 9.93 -25.38 26.60
N THR A 419 9.09 -25.41 27.63
CA THR A 419 7.76 -24.82 27.62
C THR A 419 7.72 -23.66 28.59
N ILE A 420 7.06 -22.58 28.20
CA ILE A 420 6.63 -21.54 29.13
C ILE A 420 5.10 -21.55 29.24
N SER A 421 4.60 -21.12 30.39
CA SER A 421 3.17 -20.87 30.58
C SER A 421 2.94 -19.59 31.36
N PHE A 422 1.85 -18.88 31.06
CA PHE A 422 1.45 -17.65 31.74
C PHE A 422 -0.04 -17.39 31.55
N GLU A 423 -0.59 -16.47 32.31
CA GLU A 423 -2.00 -16.07 32.23
C GLU A 423 -2.15 -14.70 31.59
N ILE A 424 -3.23 -14.54 30.81
CA ILE A 424 -3.69 -13.25 30.30
C ILE A 424 -5.14 -13.05 30.75
N LYS A 425 -5.42 -11.91 31.35
CA LYS A 425 -6.76 -11.49 31.78
C LYS A 425 -7.23 -10.28 30.99
N ASN A 426 -8.46 -10.30 30.50
CA ASN A 426 -9.14 -9.07 30.07
C ASN A 426 -9.72 -8.36 31.30
N THR A 427 -9.25 -7.16 31.57
CA THR A 427 -9.59 -6.37 32.78
C THR A 427 -10.59 -5.25 32.51
N GLY A 428 -10.92 -4.97 31.25
CA GLY A 428 -11.90 -3.96 30.89
C GLY A 428 -13.30 -4.51 30.63
N ASP A 429 -14.15 -3.65 30.08
CA ASP A 429 -15.60 -3.88 29.99
C ASP A 429 -16.07 -4.45 28.64
N VAL A 430 -15.18 -4.55 27.65
CA VAL A 430 -15.50 -5.06 26.31
C VAL A 430 -14.65 -6.26 25.94
N GLN A 431 -15.21 -7.16 25.12
CA GLN A 431 -14.44 -8.26 24.54
C GLN A 431 -13.26 -7.70 23.72
N GLY A 432 -12.11 -8.36 23.79
CA GLY A 432 -10.94 -7.96 23.04
C GLY A 432 -10.00 -9.13 22.76
N ARG A 433 -9.11 -8.92 21.80
CA ARG A 433 -8.06 -9.89 21.45
C ARG A 433 -6.70 -9.29 21.74
N GLU A 434 -5.86 -10.03 22.46
CA GLU A 434 -4.49 -9.63 22.78
C GLU A 434 -3.48 -10.55 22.08
N ILE A 435 -2.34 -9.98 21.68
CA ILE A 435 -1.19 -10.71 21.15
C ILE A 435 -0.05 -10.61 22.17
N ALA A 436 0.18 -11.69 22.92
CA ALA A 436 1.35 -11.82 23.75
C ALA A 436 2.57 -12.11 22.89
N GLN A 437 3.57 -11.24 22.95
CA GLN A 437 4.85 -11.39 22.26
C GLN A 437 5.87 -11.95 23.23
N ILE A 438 6.63 -12.95 22.80
CA ILE A 438 7.59 -13.66 23.63
C ILE A 438 8.98 -13.46 23.05
N TYR A 439 9.83 -12.78 23.81
CA TYR A 439 11.20 -12.46 23.44
C TYR A 439 12.19 -13.26 24.27
N VAL A 440 13.33 -13.61 23.66
CA VAL A 440 14.46 -14.24 24.33
C VAL A 440 15.62 -13.24 24.37
N VAL A 441 16.26 -13.13 25.53
CA VAL A 441 17.52 -12.44 25.73
C VAL A 441 18.59 -13.47 26.04
N ASP A 442 19.62 -13.48 25.22
CA ASP A 442 20.82 -14.26 25.47
C ASP A 442 21.80 -13.41 26.32
N LYS A 443 22.15 -13.90 27.53
CA LYS A 443 23.05 -13.18 28.45
C LYS A 443 24.49 -13.63 28.37
N VAL A 444 24.77 -14.67 27.60
CA VAL A 444 26.07 -15.37 27.61
C VAL A 444 26.71 -15.44 26.23
N SER A 445 26.03 -14.95 25.18
CA SER A 445 26.52 -14.98 23.82
C SER A 445 27.95 -14.48 23.65
N SER A 446 28.77 -15.29 22.97
CA SER A 446 30.13 -14.91 22.54
C SER A 446 30.16 -13.97 21.34
N LEU A 447 29.04 -13.85 20.59
CA LEU A 447 28.90 -12.93 19.46
C LEU A 447 27.95 -11.77 19.79
N PRO A 448 28.06 -10.62 19.09
CA PRO A 448 27.09 -9.55 19.22
C PRO A 448 25.67 -10.04 18.89
N ARG A 449 24.70 -9.77 19.77
CA ARG A 449 23.28 -10.08 19.58
C ARG A 449 22.39 -8.86 19.81
N PRO A 450 21.18 -8.85 19.25
CA PRO A 450 20.15 -7.88 19.64
C PRO A 450 19.87 -7.96 21.14
N THR A 451 19.46 -6.83 21.74
CA THR A 451 19.08 -6.75 23.17
C THR A 451 18.04 -7.80 23.55
N LYS A 452 17.14 -8.13 22.62
CA LYS A 452 16.18 -9.23 22.68
C LYS A 452 15.71 -9.60 21.28
N GLU A 453 15.22 -10.83 21.12
CA GLU A 453 14.70 -11.33 19.84
C GLU A 453 13.31 -11.93 20.04
N LEU A 454 12.32 -11.54 19.21
CA LEU A 454 11.01 -12.20 19.17
C LEU A 454 11.20 -13.65 18.71
N LYS A 455 10.80 -14.61 19.56
CA LYS A 455 10.87 -16.06 19.27
C LYS A 455 9.50 -16.74 19.28
N GLY A 456 8.45 -16.04 19.70
CA GLY A 456 7.09 -16.55 19.63
C GLY A 456 6.06 -15.45 19.84
N PHE A 457 4.83 -15.68 19.40
CA PHE A 457 3.69 -14.84 19.75
C PHE A 457 2.41 -15.68 19.76
N ILE A 458 1.46 -15.32 20.62
CA ILE A 458 0.17 -16.03 20.73
C ILE A 458 -0.94 -14.99 20.80
N LYS A 459 -1.98 -15.19 19.97
CA LYS A 459 -3.18 -14.36 19.99
C LYS A 459 -4.29 -15.06 20.76
N VAL A 460 -4.85 -14.39 21.76
CA VAL A 460 -5.99 -14.88 22.54
C VAL A 460 -7.18 -13.93 22.39
N ASP A 461 -8.38 -14.49 22.44
CA ASP A 461 -9.65 -13.76 22.49
C ASP A 461 -10.25 -13.90 23.88
N LEU A 462 -10.67 -12.81 24.52
CA LEU A 462 -11.06 -12.79 25.92
C LEU A 462 -12.33 -11.95 26.13
N GLN A 463 -13.35 -12.53 26.75
CA GLN A 463 -14.49 -11.81 27.28
C GLN A 463 -14.08 -10.92 28.47
N PRO A 464 -14.86 -9.88 28.83
CA PRO A 464 -14.62 -9.07 30.03
C PRO A 464 -14.44 -9.94 31.28
N GLY A 465 -13.33 -9.74 32.00
CA GLY A 465 -12.98 -10.50 33.21
C GLY A 465 -12.45 -11.92 32.99
N GLU A 466 -12.47 -12.44 31.74
CA GLU A 466 -11.95 -13.78 31.43
C GLU A 466 -10.43 -13.85 31.61
N ILE A 467 -9.95 -15.00 32.09
CA ILE A 467 -8.53 -15.35 32.19
C ILE A 467 -8.27 -16.56 31.31
N LYS A 468 -7.23 -16.50 30.46
CA LYS A 468 -6.73 -17.66 29.71
C LYS A 468 -5.30 -18.00 30.11
N ASN A 469 -5.09 -19.29 30.35
CA ASN A 469 -3.77 -19.89 30.43
C ASN A 469 -3.22 -20.06 29.02
N VAL A 470 -2.01 -19.54 28.80
CA VAL A 470 -1.29 -19.60 27.53
C VAL A 470 -0.04 -20.45 27.74
N GLU A 471 0.21 -21.36 26.81
CA GLU A 471 1.43 -22.16 26.77
C GLU A 471 2.15 -21.95 25.44
N HIS A 472 3.47 -21.89 25.48
CA HIS A 472 4.31 -21.81 24.29
C HIS A 472 5.49 -22.78 24.44
N VAL A 473 5.67 -23.62 23.42
CA VAL A 473 6.78 -24.58 23.34
C VAL A 473 7.84 -23.99 22.43
N PHE A 474 9.04 -23.84 22.98
CA PHE A 474 10.23 -23.46 22.23
C PHE A 474 11.02 -24.70 21.81
N ASP A 475 11.74 -24.55 20.70
CA ASP A 475 12.79 -25.45 20.28
C ASP A 475 14.16 -24.75 20.34
N ARG A 476 15.19 -25.46 19.87
CA ARG A 476 16.57 -24.98 19.81
C ARG A 476 16.75 -23.62 19.13
N GLU A 477 15.91 -23.25 18.16
CA GLU A 477 16.07 -22.00 17.40
C GLU A 477 15.78 -20.76 18.26
N ALA A 478 15.04 -20.93 19.36
CA ALA A 478 14.80 -19.89 20.34
C ALA A 478 16.07 -19.44 21.05
N LEU A 479 17.05 -20.34 21.19
CA LEU A 479 18.28 -20.13 21.96
C LEU A 479 19.47 -19.77 21.07
N GLY A 480 19.51 -20.29 19.84
CA GLY A 480 20.70 -20.18 19.01
C GLY A 480 20.89 -18.86 18.26
N PHE A 481 22.14 -18.67 17.81
CA PHE A 481 22.58 -17.70 16.82
C PHE A 481 23.44 -18.40 15.76
N TYR A 482 23.62 -17.78 14.59
CA TYR A 482 24.47 -18.34 13.54
C TYR A 482 25.90 -17.82 13.69
N ASP A 483 26.87 -18.73 13.83
CA ASP A 483 28.30 -18.41 13.79
C ASP A 483 28.77 -18.53 12.33
N ASP A 484 29.09 -17.39 11.72
CA ASP A 484 29.52 -17.30 10.33
C ASP A 484 30.92 -17.86 10.08
N ARG A 485 31.80 -17.84 11.09
CA ARG A 485 33.15 -18.41 11.02
C ARG A 485 33.10 -19.93 11.10
N ALA A 486 32.22 -20.45 11.93
CA ALA A 486 32.06 -21.88 12.14
C ALA A 486 31.04 -22.51 11.17
N ALA A 487 30.28 -21.67 10.44
CA ALA A 487 29.27 -22.01 9.46
C ALA A 487 28.12 -22.90 9.99
N HIS A 488 27.73 -22.70 11.25
CA HIS A 488 26.65 -23.45 11.89
C HIS A 488 25.91 -22.61 12.94
N TRP A 489 24.75 -23.10 13.33
CA TRP A 489 24.00 -22.55 14.46
C TRP A 489 24.59 -23.04 15.77
N VAL A 490 24.70 -22.16 16.75
CA VAL A 490 25.23 -22.41 18.09
C VAL A 490 24.21 -21.95 19.12
N ALA A 491 23.93 -22.80 20.11
CA ALA A 491 23.32 -22.40 21.37
C ALA A 491 24.33 -22.63 22.50
N GLU A 492 24.72 -21.56 23.20
CA GLU A 492 25.73 -21.62 24.24
C GLU A 492 25.10 -21.90 25.62
N ALA A 493 25.74 -22.78 26.39
CA ALA A 493 25.35 -23.04 27.77
C ALA A 493 25.37 -21.75 28.60
N GLY A 494 24.36 -21.60 29.44
CA GLY A 494 24.23 -20.47 30.35
C GLY A 494 22.82 -19.91 30.39
N LYS A 495 22.75 -18.66 30.85
CA LYS A 495 21.50 -18.03 31.26
C LYS A 495 20.84 -17.29 30.10
N PHE A 496 19.55 -17.55 29.92
CA PHE A 496 18.67 -16.79 29.02
C PHE A 496 17.57 -16.14 29.84
N THR A 497 17.04 -15.02 29.36
CA THR A 497 15.85 -14.38 29.93
C THR A 497 14.71 -14.44 28.92
N ILE A 498 13.59 -15.01 29.33
CA ILE A 498 12.31 -14.95 28.63
C ILE A 498 11.56 -13.69 29.06
N LEU A 499 11.08 -12.92 28.10
CA LEU A 499 10.25 -11.74 28.30
C LEU A 499 8.90 -11.97 27.62
N VAL A 500 7.80 -11.78 28.34
CA VAL A 500 6.45 -11.73 27.76
C VAL A 500 5.99 -10.28 27.78
N ALA A 501 5.59 -9.79 26.61
CA ALA A 501 5.38 -8.37 26.37
C ALA A 501 4.13 -8.13 25.51
N ALA A 502 3.51 -6.96 25.68
CA ALA A 502 2.40 -6.50 24.83
C ALA A 502 2.89 -5.73 23.58
N SER A 503 4.15 -5.27 23.60
CA SER A 503 4.91 -4.73 22.47
C SER A 503 6.42 -4.87 22.74
N SER A 504 7.29 -4.56 21.78
CA SER A 504 8.75 -4.62 22.00
C SER A 504 9.27 -3.76 23.15
N ILE A 505 8.56 -2.70 23.55
CA ILE A 505 8.96 -1.85 24.70
C ILE A 505 8.07 -2.05 25.94
N ASP A 506 7.00 -2.82 25.83
CA ASP A 506 6.02 -3.02 26.90
C ASP A 506 6.12 -4.44 27.48
N VAL A 507 7.21 -4.68 28.21
CA VAL A 507 7.50 -5.95 28.86
C VAL A 507 6.71 -6.08 30.15
N ARG A 508 5.90 -7.13 30.25
CA ARG A 508 4.98 -7.36 31.38
C ARG A 508 5.50 -8.43 32.35
N LEU A 509 6.09 -9.51 31.82
CA LEU A 509 6.63 -10.60 32.62
C LEU A 509 8.05 -10.95 32.19
N LYS A 510 8.85 -11.43 33.14
CA LYS A 510 10.22 -11.86 32.93
C LYS A 510 10.51 -13.14 33.73
N LYS A 511 11.20 -14.10 33.11
CA LYS A 511 11.68 -15.32 33.75
C LYS A 511 13.04 -15.70 33.19
N ASP A 512 13.95 -16.09 34.06
CA ASP A 512 15.23 -16.63 33.62
C ASP A 512 15.16 -18.16 33.48
N VAL A 513 15.84 -18.68 32.45
CA VAL A 513 16.01 -20.10 32.16
C VAL A 513 17.49 -20.38 31.88
N GLU A 514 17.91 -21.64 32.00
CA GLU A 514 19.31 -22.02 31.88
C GLU A 514 19.47 -23.23 30.96
N LEU A 515 20.36 -23.10 29.97
CA LEU A 515 20.82 -24.20 29.12
C LEU A 515 22.08 -24.80 29.73
N VAL A 516 22.06 -26.10 30.02
CA VAL A 516 23.15 -26.76 30.76
C VAL A 516 24.37 -27.03 29.87
N GLU A 517 24.14 -27.43 28.62
CA GLU A 517 25.21 -27.81 27.68
C GLU A 517 25.05 -27.08 26.34
N SER A 518 26.16 -26.58 25.80
CA SER A 518 26.18 -25.97 24.47
C SER A 518 25.97 -27.05 23.41
N PHE A 519 25.27 -26.70 22.34
CA PHE A 519 25.11 -27.59 21.19
C PHE A 519 25.09 -26.81 19.88
N THR A 520 25.37 -27.50 18.79
CA THR A 520 25.51 -26.93 17.45
C THR A 520 24.70 -27.71 16.43
N TRP A 521 24.20 -27.05 15.39
CA TRP A 521 23.51 -27.73 14.30
C TRP A 521 23.64 -27.01 12.94
N THR A 522 23.38 -27.77 11.88
CA THR A 522 23.27 -27.26 10.51
C THR A 522 21.96 -27.74 9.90
N GLY A 523 21.33 -26.92 9.05
CA GLY A 523 20.05 -27.26 8.45
C GLY A 523 18.87 -27.12 9.42
N LEU A 524 17.75 -27.73 9.05
CA LEU A 524 16.50 -27.72 9.81
C LEU A 524 16.50 -28.72 10.97
#